data_AF-A0A8J7U0Y1-F1
#
_entry.id   AF-A0A8J7U0Y1-F1
#
_cell.length_a   1.000
_cell.length_b   1.000
_cell.length_c   1.000
_cell.angle_alpha   90.00
_cell.angle_beta   90.00
_cell.angle_gamma   90.00
#
_symmetry.space_group_name_H-M   'P 1'
#
loop_
_entity.id
_entity.type
_entity.pdbx_description
1 polymer ?
#
loop_
_entity_poly.entity_id
_entity_poly.type
_entity_poly.pdbx_seq_one_letter_code
_entity_poly.pdbx_strand_id
1 'polypeptide(L)'
;MSMPPNVAPCNYQQRLILQTPQGRQTIKKPCPHLNAVNDVFCIFHSKDTKHKAPTFRREFQQLFLAEDGKKVIGSRFAGFVWPAIDFSDMLFPEDADFSDNVFTGTVTFKGASFQRGASFNGSLFEQDAFFNHTHFHGLTTFTETQFDGNATFDDAFFENISRFESTLFKKQALFFFSVWEQEAGFHQCRFGAEAGFNGSRFKHIANFSGSHFEGPALFRECHHKLGTTFAGARFRDSIHAEAGHFRYLRMQNLPEAGSPRWTVDLSNSVLDGAIFPAQQNLERINFRNSFLLGVSFSDCRLLDCDFTGAVLHGTHLRLSHCDDRTRHATRFIYTDYAIQAVNNDGKRGQVLIPRAATRVPVRGEFGKEAYYHFDFTHLFAGKYQWSLSLETPMAIRLTLIDYLNLFVETMQVCFGIQVDLQIYHEGRALRFDFTTDSDDHIATLRTTFAEYTEAGFEPREILFHNDRLTEMDRNLFRNRLNNRLSHLRHEALAAKKLLQSVFRELQDQGNVHKSKRFPQAYQTVKLFSESPGKVFNAPSHDPA
;
A
#
# COMPACT_ATOMS: atom_id res chain seq x y z
N MET A 1 -8.09 -61.34 25.99
CA MET A 1 -8.73 -60.66 24.86
C MET A 1 -7.66 -60.46 23.78
N SER A 2 -7.79 -61.14 22.65
CA SER A 2 -6.92 -61.01 21.48
C SER A 2 -7.06 -59.60 20.89
N MET A 3 -5.93 -58.94 20.58
CA MET A 3 -5.96 -57.67 19.86
C MET A 3 -6.59 -57.87 18.48
N PRO A 4 -7.45 -56.95 17.99
CA PRO A 4 -8.06 -57.07 16.68
C PRO A 4 -6.99 -57.05 15.57
N PRO A 5 -7.18 -57.83 14.49
CA PRO A 5 -6.20 -57.94 13.41
C PRO A 5 -6.24 -56.67 12.55
N ASN A 6 -5.45 -55.65 12.91
CA ASN A 6 -4.94 -54.56 12.06
C ASN A 6 -4.28 -53.40 12.84
N VAL A 7 -3.96 -53.59 14.12
CA VAL A 7 -3.39 -52.52 14.95
C VAL A 7 -1.86 -52.55 14.89
N ALA A 8 -1.27 -51.56 14.23
CA ALA A 8 0.17 -51.35 14.08
C ALA A 8 0.58 -49.98 14.64
N PRO A 9 1.85 -49.75 14.97
CA PRO A 9 2.35 -48.41 15.32
C PRO A 9 2.06 -47.41 14.20
N CYS A 10 1.71 -46.17 14.56
CA CYS A 10 1.52 -45.11 13.57
C CYS A 10 2.83 -44.83 12.81
N ASN A 11 2.73 -44.73 11.48
CA ASN A 11 3.88 -44.46 10.60
C ASN A 11 4.42 -43.01 10.68
N TYR A 12 3.84 -42.15 11.52
CA TYR A 12 4.33 -40.78 11.72
C TYR A 12 5.59 -40.76 12.60
N GLN A 13 6.58 -39.99 12.17
CA GLN A 13 7.82 -39.73 12.91
C GLN A 13 7.95 -38.24 13.16
N GLN A 14 7.77 -37.83 14.42
CA GLN A 14 7.94 -36.45 14.85
C GLN A 14 9.40 -36.05 14.72
N ARG A 15 9.67 -34.91 14.07
CA ARG A 15 11.00 -34.31 14.02
C ARG A 15 11.18 -33.45 15.28
N LEU A 16 12.15 -33.81 16.11
CA LEU A 16 12.58 -33.04 17.26
C LEU A 16 13.91 -32.39 16.92
N ILE A 17 13.95 -31.06 16.90
CA ILE A 17 15.19 -30.32 16.72
C ILE A 17 15.77 -30.03 18.10
N LEU A 18 16.91 -30.65 18.41
CA LEU A 18 17.68 -30.37 19.60
C LEU A 18 18.79 -29.38 19.29
N GLN A 19 18.86 -28.30 20.06
CA GLN A 19 20.06 -27.49 20.15
C GLN A 19 21.06 -28.22 21.04
N THR A 20 22.16 -28.64 20.44
CA THR A 20 23.31 -29.22 21.15
C THR A 20 24.47 -28.23 21.10
N PRO A 21 25.48 -28.35 21.99
CA PRO A 21 26.71 -27.57 21.89
C PRO A 21 27.44 -27.71 20.54
N GLN A 22 27.14 -28.77 19.76
CA GLN A 22 27.71 -29.04 18.43
C GLN A 22 26.82 -28.55 17.27
N GLY A 23 25.70 -27.85 17.55
CA GLY A 23 24.77 -27.33 16.56
C GLY A 23 23.36 -27.94 16.64
N ARG A 24 22.52 -27.65 15.63
CA ARG A 24 21.16 -28.21 15.50
C ARG A 24 21.24 -29.68 15.07
N GLN A 25 20.73 -30.58 15.89
CA GLN A 25 20.51 -31.99 15.53
C GLN A 25 19.01 -32.28 15.40
N THR A 26 18.62 -32.99 14.34
CA THR A 26 17.23 -33.44 14.16
C THR A 26 17.11 -34.91 14.52
N ILE A 27 16.31 -35.22 15.53
CA ILE A 27 15.98 -36.58 15.95
C ILE A 27 14.58 -36.91 15.46
N LYS A 28 14.36 -38.15 15.00
CA LYS A 28 13.04 -38.66 14.65
C LYS A 28 12.50 -39.51 15.79
N LYS A 29 11.37 -39.12 16.37
CA LYS A 29 10.69 -39.88 17.43
C LYS A 29 9.39 -40.49 16.89
N PRO A 30 9.15 -41.80 17.05
CA PRO A 30 7.91 -42.41 16.58
C PRO A 30 6.71 -41.89 17.37
N CYS A 31 5.56 -41.79 16.70
CA CYS A 31 4.29 -41.46 17.35
C CYS A 31 3.93 -42.52 18.41
N PRO A 32 3.45 -42.12 19.61
CA PRO A 32 3.05 -43.07 20.65
C PRO A 32 1.69 -43.74 20.38
N HIS A 33 0.93 -43.27 19.39
CA HIS A 33 -0.41 -43.77 19.08
C HIS A 33 -0.36 -44.93 18.09
N LEU A 34 -1.36 -45.82 18.19
CA LEU A 34 -1.59 -46.88 17.23
C LEU A 34 -2.32 -46.33 16.00
N ASN A 35 -2.18 -47.00 14.86
CA ASN A 35 -2.88 -46.63 13.63
C ASN A 35 -4.41 -46.71 13.79
N ALA A 36 -5.12 -45.87 13.04
CA ALA A 36 -6.56 -45.93 12.93
C ALA A 36 -6.97 -47.11 12.04
N VAL A 37 -8.23 -47.56 12.17
CA VAL A 37 -8.78 -48.63 11.33
C VAL A 37 -8.67 -48.23 9.86
N ASN A 38 -8.14 -49.14 9.03
CA ASN A 38 -7.88 -48.94 7.60
C ASN A 38 -6.97 -47.73 7.28
N ASP A 39 -6.04 -47.41 8.19
CA ASP A 39 -5.02 -46.38 7.99
C ASP A 39 -3.66 -46.88 8.47
N VAL A 40 -2.60 -46.31 7.91
CA VAL A 40 -1.22 -46.50 8.39
C VAL A 40 -0.82 -45.43 9.42
N PHE A 41 -1.67 -44.41 9.60
CA PHE A 41 -1.51 -43.34 10.58
C PHE A 41 -2.55 -43.47 11.71
N CYS A 42 -2.23 -42.93 12.89
CA CYS A 42 -3.23 -42.80 13.96
C CYS A 42 -4.29 -41.76 13.59
N ILE A 43 -5.34 -41.65 14.41
CA ILE A 43 -6.43 -40.71 14.16
C ILE A 43 -5.92 -39.26 13.98
N PHE A 44 -4.87 -38.87 14.71
CA PHE A 44 -4.30 -37.53 14.71
C PHE A 44 -3.36 -37.25 13.52
N HIS A 45 -2.85 -38.27 12.85
CA HIS A 45 -1.95 -38.14 11.69
C HIS A 45 -2.60 -38.56 10.37
N SER A 46 -3.84 -39.04 10.42
CA SER A 46 -4.60 -39.45 9.25
C SER A 46 -4.97 -38.25 8.38
N LYS A 47 -4.74 -38.36 7.07
CA LYS A 47 -5.16 -37.33 6.09
C LYS A 47 -6.65 -37.39 5.75
N ASP A 48 -7.35 -38.47 6.10
CA ASP A 48 -8.80 -38.60 5.91
C ASP A 48 -9.58 -37.83 6.99
N THR A 49 -9.50 -36.50 6.97
CA THR A 49 -10.17 -35.66 7.96
C THR A 49 -11.68 -35.60 7.76
N LYS A 50 -12.19 -35.87 6.55
CA LYS A 50 -13.63 -35.80 6.25
C LYS A 50 -14.43 -36.88 6.99
N HIS A 51 -14.02 -38.14 6.90
CA HIS A 51 -14.77 -39.23 7.52
C HIS A 51 -14.38 -39.43 8.98
N LYS A 52 -13.16 -39.06 9.36
CA LYS A 52 -12.62 -39.32 10.70
C LYS A 52 -12.74 -38.15 11.67
N ALA A 53 -13.25 -36.99 11.24
CA ALA A 53 -13.44 -35.84 12.12
C ALA A 53 -14.22 -36.14 13.42
N PRO A 54 -15.33 -36.90 13.42
CA PRO A 54 -16.04 -37.21 14.67
C PRO A 54 -15.20 -38.01 15.66
N THR A 55 -14.47 -39.01 15.15
CA THR A 55 -13.58 -39.85 15.98
C THR A 55 -12.38 -39.05 16.48
N PHE A 56 -11.79 -38.20 15.62
CA PHE A 56 -10.72 -37.28 16.00
C PHE A 56 -11.16 -36.39 17.18
N ARG A 57 -12.32 -35.72 17.07
CA ARG A 57 -12.80 -34.80 18.10
C ARG A 57 -13.08 -35.52 19.42
N ARG A 58 -13.68 -36.71 19.36
CA ARG A 58 -13.95 -37.53 20.55
C ARG A 58 -12.65 -37.95 21.24
N GLU A 59 -11.67 -38.46 20.50
CA GLU A 59 -10.38 -38.86 21.09
C GLU A 59 -9.60 -37.65 21.60
N PHE A 60 -9.65 -36.52 20.88
CA PHE A 60 -9.04 -35.28 21.33
C PHE A 60 -9.62 -34.80 22.66
N GLN A 61 -10.96 -34.78 22.78
CA GLN A 61 -11.65 -34.39 24.00
C GLN A 61 -11.28 -35.30 25.18
N GLN A 62 -11.16 -36.61 24.96
CA GLN A 62 -10.82 -37.56 26.01
C GLN A 62 -9.36 -37.47 26.48
N LEU A 63 -8.44 -37.18 25.57
CA LEU A 63 -7.00 -37.22 25.85
C LEU A 63 -6.43 -35.86 26.24
N PHE A 64 -7.00 -34.78 25.72
CA PHE A 64 -6.38 -33.45 25.77
C PHE A 64 -7.28 -32.35 26.31
N LEU A 65 -8.53 -32.62 26.68
CA LEU A 65 -9.36 -31.63 27.38
C LEU A 65 -9.58 -32.02 28.83
N ALA A 66 -9.57 -31.01 29.70
CA ALA A 66 -10.01 -31.16 31.08
C ALA A 66 -11.51 -31.49 31.15
N GLU A 67 -11.96 -31.99 32.31
CA GLU A 67 -13.36 -32.35 32.53
C GLU A 67 -14.32 -31.18 32.31
N ASP A 68 -13.89 -29.95 32.60
CA ASP A 68 -14.67 -28.74 32.37
C ASP A 68 -14.77 -28.33 30.89
N GLY A 69 -14.00 -28.99 30.01
CA GLY A 69 -13.93 -28.72 28.59
C GLY A 69 -13.42 -27.33 28.24
N LYS A 70 -12.79 -26.59 29.15
CA LYS A 70 -12.27 -25.22 28.94
C LYS A 70 -10.76 -25.13 28.92
N LYS A 71 -10.09 -26.20 29.32
CA LYS A 71 -8.64 -26.24 29.47
C LYS A 71 -8.05 -27.40 28.68
N VAL A 72 -7.00 -27.11 27.90
CA VAL A 72 -6.24 -28.13 27.21
C VAL A 72 -5.20 -28.72 28.16
N ILE A 73 -5.22 -30.04 28.31
CA ILE A 73 -4.28 -30.82 29.12
C ILE A 73 -3.29 -31.48 28.16
N GLY A 74 -2.09 -30.92 28.06
CA GLY A 74 -1.04 -31.41 27.18
C GLY A 74 -0.57 -30.37 26.17
N SER A 75 0.63 -30.60 25.65
CA SER A 75 1.43 -29.58 25.00
C SER A 75 2.01 -29.98 23.65
N ARG A 76 1.79 -31.22 23.19
CA ARG A 76 2.52 -31.82 22.06
C ARG A 76 1.56 -32.29 20.98
N PHE A 77 1.21 -31.37 20.09
CA PHE A 77 0.34 -31.65 18.96
C PHE A 77 1.06 -31.63 17.61
N ALA A 78 2.39 -31.58 17.63
CA ALA A 78 3.17 -31.41 16.41
C ALA A 78 2.95 -32.54 15.40
N GLY A 79 2.75 -32.18 14.14
CA GLY A 79 2.43 -33.07 13.04
C GLY A 79 0.95 -33.40 12.84
N PHE A 80 0.06 -32.96 13.74
CA PHE A 80 -1.33 -33.36 13.69
C PHE A 80 -2.02 -32.82 12.42
N VAL A 81 -2.90 -33.64 11.86
CA VAL A 81 -3.79 -33.27 10.76
C VAL A 81 -5.17 -32.99 11.34
N TRP A 82 -5.51 -31.72 11.46
CA TRP A 82 -6.72 -31.25 12.12
C TRP A 82 -7.88 -31.15 11.12
N PRO A 83 -9.06 -31.72 11.43
CA PRO A 83 -10.30 -31.27 10.83
C PRO A 83 -10.67 -29.87 11.34
N ALA A 84 -11.81 -29.32 10.90
CA ALA A 84 -12.33 -28.08 11.49
C ALA A 84 -12.50 -28.23 13.01
N ILE A 85 -11.98 -27.28 13.79
CA ILE A 85 -11.95 -27.34 15.25
C ILE A 85 -12.06 -25.96 15.88
N ASP A 86 -12.69 -25.92 17.05
CA ASP A 86 -12.98 -24.72 17.81
C ASP A 86 -12.28 -24.76 19.17
N PHE A 87 -11.31 -23.85 19.35
CA PHE A 87 -10.60 -23.59 20.60
C PHE A 87 -10.96 -22.22 21.18
N SER A 88 -12.13 -21.68 20.85
CA SER A 88 -12.53 -20.36 21.33
C SER A 88 -12.65 -20.38 22.86
N ASP A 89 -12.14 -19.32 23.49
CA ASP A 89 -12.10 -19.12 24.95
C ASP A 89 -11.37 -20.24 25.75
N MET A 90 -10.56 -21.06 25.07
CA MET A 90 -9.81 -22.15 25.72
C MET A 90 -8.54 -21.66 26.42
N LEU A 91 -8.22 -22.29 27.54
CA LEU A 91 -6.98 -22.10 28.28
C LEU A 91 -5.92 -23.14 27.91
N PHE A 92 -4.76 -22.68 27.45
CA PHE A 92 -3.54 -23.47 27.27
C PHE A 92 -2.56 -23.12 28.41
N PRO A 93 -2.54 -23.91 29.50
CA PRO A 93 -1.77 -23.60 30.72
C PRO A 93 -0.26 -23.82 30.57
N GLU A 94 0.12 -24.74 29.69
CA GLU A 94 1.49 -25.16 29.42
C GLU A 94 1.90 -24.71 28.02
N ASP A 95 3.15 -24.98 27.63
CA ASP A 95 3.59 -24.73 26.25
C ASP A 95 2.66 -25.45 25.26
N ALA A 96 2.33 -24.85 24.12
CA ALA A 96 1.46 -25.44 23.12
C ALA A 96 2.21 -25.59 21.79
N ASP A 97 2.61 -26.82 21.48
CA ASP A 97 3.33 -27.15 20.25
C ASP A 97 2.38 -27.67 19.17
N PHE A 98 2.02 -26.77 18.25
CA PHE A 98 1.31 -27.02 17.00
C PHE A 98 2.23 -26.97 15.77
N SER A 99 3.53 -27.23 15.91
CA SER A 99 4.47 -27.22 14.78
C SER A 99 4.21 -28.34 13.78
N ASP A 100 4.53 -28.11 12.51
CA ASP A 100 4.36 -29.06 11.40
C ASP A 100 2.91 -29.60 11.24
N ASN A 101 1.91 -28.85 11.74
CA ASN A 101 0.50 -29.26 11.68
C ASN A 101 -0.14 -28.93 10.35
N VAL A 102 -1.17 -29.69 9.97
CA VAL A 102 -2.01 -29.39 8.81
C VAL A 102 -3.45 -29.19 9.28
N PHE A 103 -3.96 -27.97 9.22
CA PHE A 103 -5.37 -27.65 9.48
C PHE A 103 -6.15 -27.69 8.17
N THR A 104 -6.82 -28.81 7.92
CA THR A 104 -7.58 -29.05 6.68
C THR A 104 -8.95 -28.38 6.65
N GLY A 105 -9.45 -27.97 7.82
CA GLY A 105 -10.69 -27.21 7.99
C GLY A 105 -10.44 -25.91 8.75
N THR A 106 -11.46 -25.06 8.82
CA THR A 106 -11.41 -23.81 9.58
C THR A 106 -11.06 -24.07 11.03
N VAL A 107 -10.14 -23.29 11.57
CA VAL A 107 -9.73 -23.34 12.98
C VAL A 107 -9.94 -21.99 13.63
N THR A 108 -10.49 -22.00 14.85
CA THR A 108 -10.65 -20.79 15.67
C THR A 108 -9.96 -20.98 17.02
N PHE A 109 -9.21 -19.97 17.40
CA PHE A 109 -8.60 -19.73 18.70
C PHE A 109 -9.15 -18.42 19.30
N LYS A 110 -10.33 -17.97 18.85
CA LYS A 110 -10.88 -16.67 19.26
C LYS A 110 -11.01 -16.58 20.79
N GLY A 111 -10.39 -15.58 21.42
CA GLY A 111 -10.41 -15.43 22.87
C GLY A 111 -9.59 -16.47 23.64
N ALA A 112 -8.86 -17.36 22.96
CA ALA A 112 -8.02 -18.35 23.62
C ALA A 112 -6.88 -17.68 24.40
N SER A 113 -6.39 -18.36 25.44
CA SER A 113 -5.30 -17.87 26.29
C SER A 113 -4.17 -18.88 26.39
N PHE A 114 -3.01 -18.52 25.84
CA PHE A 114 -1.75 -19.27 25.92
C PHE A 114 -0.90 -18.72 27.05
N GLN A 115 -0.87 -19.41 28.19
CA GLN A 115 -0.16 -18.98 29.41
C GLN A 115 1.36 -19.14 29.31
N ARG A 116 1.83 -20.00 28.41
CA ARG A 116 3.25 -20.24 28.11
C ARG A 116 3.52 -20.09 26.61
N GLY A 117 4.60 -20.67 26.08
CA GLY A 117 4.96 -20.52 24.67
C GLY A 117 3.98 -21.24 23.74
N ALA A 118 3.72 -20.66 22.56
CA ALA A 118 2.89 -21.26 21.52
C ALA A 118 3.66 -21.33 20.19
N SER A 119 3.76 -22.52 19.60
CA SER A 119 4.50 -22.75 18.36
C SER A 119 3.59 -23.32 17.29
N PHE A 120 3.52 -22.64 16.15
CA PHE A 120 2.81 -23.04 14.93
C PHE A 120 3.77 -23.16 13.74
N ASN A 121 5.07 -23.28 14.03
CA ASN A 121 6.13 -23.25 13.01
C ASN A 121 5.95 -24.35 11.97
N GLY A 122 6.15 -24.04 10.70
CA GLY A 122 6.04 -24.99 9.59
C GLY A 122 4.63 -25.50 9.30
N SER A 123 3.61 -25.01 10.02
CA SER A 123 2.23 -25.49 9.87
C SER A 123 1.55 -24.93 8.63
N LEU A 124 0.56 -25.66 8.14
CA LEU A 124 -0.28 -25.31 6.99
C LEU A 124 -1.74 -25.14 7.43
N PHE A 125 -2.31 -23.96 7.19
CA PHE A 125 -3.73 -23.68 7.36
C PHE A 125 -4.41 -23.62 5.99
N GLU A 126 -5.10 -24.70 5.59
CA GLU A 126 -5.72 -24.81 4.27
C GLU A 126 -6.99 -23.95 4.13
N GLN A 127 -7.66 -23.68 5.25
CA GLN A 127 -8.84 -22.83 5.37
C GLN A 127 -8.58 -21.68 6.34
N ASP A 128 -9.60 -20.86 6.60
CA ASP A 128 -9.49 -19.69 7.45
C ASP A 128 -9.05 -20.04 8.89
N ALA A 129 -8.17 -19.21 9.44
CA ALA A 129 -7.61 -19.36 10.78
C ALA A 129 -7.87 -18.08 11.59
N PHE A 130 -8.62 -18.22 12.68
CA PHE A 130 -9.06 -17.10 13.51
C PHE A 130 -8.34 -17.10 14.86
N PHE A 131 -7.56 -16.05 15.13
CA PHE A 131 -6.86 -15.77 16.39
C PHE A 131 -7.34 -14.47 17.04
N ASN A 132 -8.54 -14.01 16.70
CA ASN A 132 -9.09 -12.75 17.21
C ASN A 132 -9.16 -12.74 18.74
N HIS A 133 -8.80 -11.63 19.39
CA HIS A 133 -8.79 -11.51 20.85
C HIS A 133 -7.96 -12.60 21.59
N THR A 134 -7.02 -13.26 20.91
CA THR A 134 -6.18 -14.29 21.54
C THR A 134 -5.14 -13.63 22.43
N HIS A 135 -4.91 -14.19 23.62
CA HIS A 135 -3.88 -13.76 24.54
C HIS A 135 -2.69 -14.72 24.51
N PHE A 136 -1.55 -14.23 24.03
CA PHE A 136 -0.28 -14.96 24.01
C PHE A 136 0.65 -14.39 25.08
N HIS A 137 0.73 -15.06 26.23
CA HIS A 137 1.57 -14.62 27.35
C HIS A 137 3.05 -15.01 27.18
N GLY A 138 3.33 -16.11 26.47
CA GLY A 138 4.69 -16.59 26.20
C GLY A 138 5.21 -16.29 24.79
N LEU A 139 6.41 -16.80 24.50
CA LEU A 139 7.01 -16.74 23.16
C LEU A 139 6.06 -17.37 22.14
N THR A 140 5.71 -16.62 21.10
CA THR A 140 4.77 -17.08 20.07
C THR A 140 5.45 -17.16 18.71
N THR A 141 5.34 -18.29 18.01
CA THR A 141 6.06 -18.50 16.75
C THR A 141 5.17 -19.11 15.67
N PHE A 142 5.21 -18.52 14.48
CA PHE A 142 4.57 -18.89 13.22
C PHE A 142 5.63 -18.93 12.09
N THR A 143 6.87 -19.24 12.43
CA THR A 143 8.00 -19.22 11.50
C THR A 143 7.79 -20.30 10.42
N GLU A 144 7.97 -19.92 9.15
CA GLU A 144 7.74 -20.80 7.98
C GLU A 144 6.31 -21.39 7.90
N THR A 145 5.34 -20.80 8.62
CA THR A 145 3.93 -21.19 8.53
C THR A 145 3.32 -20.71 7.20
N GLN A 146 2.34 -21.44 6.68
CA GLN A 146 1.58 -21.09 5.49
C GLN A 146 0.08 -21.00 5.79
N PHE A 147 -0.53 -19.88 5.45
CA PHE A 147 -1.98 -19.65 5.49
C PHE A 147 -2.51 -19.57 4.05
N ASP A 148 -3.24 -20.60 3.61
CA ASP A 148 -3.94 -20.63 2.32
C ASP A 148 -5.32 -19.97 2.41
N GLY A 149 -5.95 -20.03 3.59
CA GLY A 149 -7.13 -19.24 3.96
C GLY A 149 -6.78 -17.84 4.47
N ASN A 150 -7.80 -17.11 4.92
CA ASN A 150 -7.60 -15.85 5.65
C ASN A 150 -7.00 -16.13 7.03
N ALA A 151 -6.11 -15.25 7.49
CA ALA A 151 -5.55 -15.30 8.84
C ALA A 151 -5.92 -14.01 9.58
N THR A 152 -6.66 -14.12 10.68
CA THR A 152 -7.15 -12.95 11.42
C THR A 152 -6.66 -12.99 12.86
N PHE A 153 -5.94 -11.95 13.27
CA PHE A 153 -5.34 -11.72 14.58
C PHE A 153 -5.83 -10.39 15.16
N ASP A 154 -7.04 -9.97 14.79
CA ASP A 154 -7.60 -8.69 15.23
C ASP A 154 -7.75 -8.71 16.77
N ASP A 155 -7.37 -7.60 17.40
CA ASP A 155 -7.34 -7.44 18.87
C ASP A 155 -6.51 -8.51 19.61
N ALA A 156 -5.61 -9.23 18.93
CA ALA A 156 -4.71 -10.18 19.59
C ALA A 156 -3.68 -9.45 20.46
N PHE A 157 -3.38 -10.05 21.62
CA PHE A 157 -2.42 -9.52 22.59
C PHE A 157 -1.20 -10.43 22.69
N PHE A 158 -0.03 -9.92 22.30
CA PHE A 158 1.26 -10.61 22.37
C PHE A 158 2.10 -9.99 23.49
N GLU A 159 2.17 -10.66 24.64
CA GLU A 159 2.88 -10.17 25.83
C GLU A 159 4.41 -10.34 25.71
N ASN A 160 4.84 -11.37 24.97
CA ASN A 160 6.25 -11.68 24.76
C ASN A 160 6.64 -11.56 23.28
N ILE A 161 7.88 -11.89 22.96
CA ILE A 161 8.40 -11.90 21.59
C ILE A 161 7.50 -12.78 20.71
N SER A 162 7.24 -12.30 19.50
CA SER A 162 6.43 -13.00 18.51
C SER A 162 7.19 -13.06 17.17
N ARG A 163 7.16 -14.22 16.51
CA ARG A 163 7.92 -14.46 15.27
C ARG A 163 7.09 -15.11 14.18
N PHE A 164 6.81 -14.35 13.14
CA PHE A 164 6.19 -14.76 11.86
C PHE A 164 7.25 -14.85 10.75
N GLU A 165 8.50 -15.15 11.09
CA GLU A 165 9.60 -15.11 10.13
C GLU A 165 9.34 -16.07 8.95
N SER A 166 9.47 -15.57 7.72
CA SER A 166 9.21 -16.34 6.49
C SER A 166 7.79 -16.94 6.39
N THR A 167 6.80 -16.40 7.10
CA THR A 167 5.39 -16.82 6.96
C THR A 167 4.83 -16.42 5.59
N LEU A 168 4.04 -17.32 4.98
CA LEU A 168 3.30 -17.05 3.75
C LEU A 168 1.80 -16.91 4.04
N PHE A 169 1.26 -15.72 3.85
CA PHE A 169 -0.18 -15.44 3.85
C PHE A 169 -0.65 -15.33 2.40
N LYS A 170 -1.39 -16.31 1.87
CA LYS A 170 -1.86 -16.26 0.47
C LYS A 170 -3.08 -15.37 0.26
N LYS A 171 -3.92 -15.23 1.30
CA LYS A 171 -5.09 -14.34 1.33
C LYS A 171 -4.89 -13.23 2.37
N GLN A 172 -5.99 -12.67 2.89
CA GLN A 172 -5.93 -11.55 3.84
C GLN A 172 -5.24 -11.98 5.13
N ALA A 173 -4.36 -11.12 5.62
CA ALA A 173 -3.71 -11.23 6.92
C ALA A 173 -4.02 -9.99 7.74
N LEU A 174 -4.91 -10.11 8.71
CA LEU A 174 -5.45 -8.98 9.48
C LEU A 174 -4.94 -9.05 10.91
N PHE A 175 -4.45 -7.93 11.42
CA PHE A 175 -3.88 -7.73 12.75
C PHE A 175 -4.42 -6.42 13.35
N PHE A 176 -5.64 -6.02 13.00
CA PHE A 176 -6.19 -4.73 13.41
C PHE A 176 -6.26 -4.61 14.93
N PHE A 177 -5.89 -3.46 15.48
CA PHE A 177 -5.89 -3.19 16.93
C PHE A 177 -5.06 -4.17 17.78
N SER A 178 -4.18 -4.96 17.16
CA SER A 178 -3.30 -5.88 17.87
C SER A 178 -2.29 -5.13 18.76
N VAL A 179 -1.89 -5.76 19.86
CA VAL A 179 -0.94 -5.17 20.82
C VAL A 179 0.27 -6.08 20.99
N TRP A 180 1.45 -5.49 20.84
CA TRP A 180 2.74 -6.17 20.91
C TRP A 180 3.56 -5.52 22.02
N GLU A 181 3.69 -6.22 23.15
CA GLU A 181 4.46 -5.75 24.31
C GLU A 181 5.96 -5.87 24.10
N GLN A 182 6.41 -6.83 23.28
CA GLN A 182 7.81 -7.05 22.91
C GLN A 182 7.99 -7.00 21.39
N GLU A 183 9.13 -7.48 20.88
CA GLU A 183 9.44 -7.49 19.46
C GLU A 183 8.40 -8.28 18.64
N ALA A 184 7.97 -7.67 17.53
CA ALA A 184 7.09 -8.26 16.54
C ALA A 184 7.88 -8.57 15.26
N GLY A 185 8.27 -9.83 15.08
CA GLY A 185 9.09 -10.28 13.96
C GLY A 185 8.25 -10.75 12.78
N PHE A 186 8.30 -10.02 11.67
CA PHE A 186 7.69 -10.34 10.38
C PHE A 186 8.73 -10.38 9.24
N HIS A 187 9.99 -10.72 9.55
CA HIS A 187 11.08 -10.73 8.58
C HIS A 187 10.81 -11.76 7.47
N GLN A 188 11.00 -11.36 6.21
CA GLN A 188 10.81 -12.22 5.02
C GLN A 188 9.40 -12.80 4.84
N CYS A 189 8.38 -12.21 5.46
CA CYS A 189 6.99 -12.58 5.21
C CYS A 189 6.57 -12.33 3.77
N ARG A 190 5.55 -13.06 3.31
CA ARG A 190 4.86 -12.79 2.05
C ARG A 190 3.36 -12.63 2.31
N PHE A 191 2.84 -11.45 2.01
CA PHE A 191 1.42 -11.11 2.06
C PHE A 191 0.89 -11.08 0.62
N GLY A 192 0.14 -12.11 0.23
CA GLY A 192 -0.40 -12.32 -1.11
C GLY A 192 -1.65 -11.49 -1.42
N ALA A 193 -2.29 -10.95 -0.39
CA ALA A 193 -3.41 -10.02 -0.48
C ALA A 193 -3.24 -8.89 0.56
N GLU A 194 -4.34 -8.35 1.08
CA GLU A 194 -4.33 -7.30 2.10
C GLU A 194 -3.58 -7.72 3.38
N ALA A 195 -2.68 -6.85 3.83
CA ALA A 195 -2.00 -6.94 5.11
C ALA A 195 -2.46 -5.78 6.01
N GLY A 196 -3.34 -6.07 6.95
CA GLY A 196 -4.00 -5.08 7.78
C GLY A 196 -3.38 -4.96 9.17
N PHE A 197 -2.83 -3.79 9.52
CA PHE A 197 -2.27 -3.50 10.84
C PHE A 197 -2.89 -2.25 11.48
N ASN A 198 -3.94 -1.67 10.89
CA ASN A 198 -4.57 -0.45 11.38
C ASN A 198 -4.87 -0.48 12.89
N GLY A 199 -4.59 0.61 13.59
CA GLY A 199 -4.83 0.75 15.03
C GLY A 199 -3.89 -0.06 15.93
N SER A 200 -2.92 -0.82 15.36
CA SER A 200 -2.04 -1.68 16.15
C SER A 200 -1.05 -0.89 17.00
N ARG A 201 -0.65 -1.47 18.14
CA ARG A 201 0.28 -0.87 19.10
C ARG A 201 1.53 -1.72 19.27
N PHE A 202 2.66 -1.24 18.76
CA PHE A 202 3.97 -1.85 18.88
C PHE A 202 4.79 -1.13 19.95
N LYS A 203 4.94 -1.73 21.13
CA LYS A 203 5.71 -1.14 22.24
C LYS A 203 7.23 -1.34 22.10
N HIS A 204 7.64 -2.28 21.25
CA HIS A 204 9.03 -2.49 20.85
C HIS A 204 9.16 -2.44 19.32
N ILE A 205 10.28 -2.91 18.78
CA ILE A 205 10.57 -2.90 17.35
C ILE A 205 9.60 -3.86 16.62
N ALA A 206 9.02 -3.39 15.53
CA ALA A 206 8.32 -4.22 14.55
C ALA A 206 9.21 -4.42 13.31
N ASN A 207 9.50 -5.66 12.94
CA ASN A 207 10.48 -5.99 11.92
C ASN A 207 9.83 -6.68 10.71
N PHE A 208 9.57 -5.92 9.65
CA PHE A 208 9.07 -6.37 8.35
C PHE A 208 10.17 -6.41 7.27
N SER A 209 11.44 -6.49 7.68
CA SER A 209 12.54 -6.44 6.71
C SER A 209 12.49 -7.61 5.72
N GLY A 210 12.77 -7.35 4.45
CA GLY A 210 12.73 -8.34 3.37
C GLY A 210 11.34 -8.87 3.00
N SER A 211 10.28 -8.36 3.60
CA SER A 211 8.91 -8.85 3.38
C SER A 211 8.30 -8.35 2.08
N HIS A 212 7.35 -9.10 1.53
CA HIS A 212 6.70 -8.80 0.25
C HIS A 212 5.21 -8.59 0.48
N PHE A 213 4.69 -7.46 0.00
CA PHE A 213 3.28 -7.08 0.05
C PHE A 213 2.77 -6.99 -1.39
N GLU A 214 1.99 -8.00 -1.79
CA GLU A 214 1.39 -8.11 -3.12
C GLU A 214 0.06 -7.35 -3.22
N GLY A 215 -0.67 -7.24 -2.11
CA GLY A 215 -1.87 -6.40 -1.98
C GLY A 215 -1.67 -5.21 -1.04
N PRO A 216 -2.76 -4.48 -0.70
CA PRO A 216 -2.68 -3.29 0.13
C PRO A 216 -2.08 -3.55 1.51
N ALA A 217 -1.15 -2.70 1.93
CA ALA A 217 -0.54 -2.74 3.25
C ALA A 217 -1.06 -1.57 4.09
N LEU A 218 -1.89 -1.87 5.10
CA LEU A 218 -2.62 -0.87 5.86
C LEU A 218 -1.99 -0.69 7.24
N PHE A 219 -1.39 0.47 7.49
CA PHE A 219 -0.72 0.84 8.75
C PHE A 219 -1.26 2.17 9.31
N ARG A 220 -2.56 2.42 9.17
CA ARG A 220 -3.21 3.64 9.69
C ARG A 220 -3.30 3.58 11.20
N GLU A 221 -3.14 4.73 11.87
CA GLU A 221 -3.31 4.83 13.33
C GLU A 221 -2.45 3.83 14.13
N CYS A 222 -1.30 3.42 13.60
CA CYS A 222 -0.38 2.53 14.32
C CYS A 222 0.48 3.32 15.32
N HIS A 223 0.67 2.77 16.51
CA HIS A 223 1.49 3.37 17.56
C HIS A 223 2.81 2.59 17.68
N HIS A 224 3.94 3.23 17.42
CA HIS A 224 5.27 2.59 17.50
C HIS A 224 6.17 3.30 18.52
N LYS A 225 6.55 2.63 19.60
CA LYS A 225 7.42 3.23 20.64
C LYS A 225 8.90 3.22 20.24
N LEU A 226 9.39 2.13 19.67
CA LEU A 226 10.79 1.95 19.26
C LEU A 226 10.97 1.87 17.74
N GLY A 227 9.95 2.24 16.96
CA GLY A 227 10.00 2.28 15.49
C GLY A 227 9.77 0.93 14.78
N THR A 228 9.69 1.00 13.45
CA THR A 228 9.38 -0.13 12.56
C THR A 228 10.38 -0.19 11.43
N THR A 229 10.88 -1.37 11.09
CA THR A 229 11.73 -1.56 9.91
C THR A 229 11.02 -2.34 8.82
N PHE A 230 11.09 -1.80 7.61
CA PHE A 230 10.70 -2.39 6.34
C PHE A 230 11.92 -2.48 5.41
N ALA A 231 13.12 -2.58 5.99
CA ALA A 231 14.35 -2.57 5.21
C ALA A 231 14.36 -3.73 4.21
N GLY A 232 14.56 -3.45 2.92
CA GLY A 232 14.51 -4.45 1.86
C GLY A 232 13.12 -5.01 1.53
N ALA A 233 12.05 -4.49 2.14
CA ALA A 233 10.69 -4.91 1.84
C ALA A 233 10.25 -4.45 0.44
N ARG A 234 9.27 -5.14 -0.15
CA ARG A 234 8.69 -4.83 -1.45
C ARG A 234 7.19 -4.62 -1.33
N PHE A 235 6.69 -3.53 -1.90
CA PHE A 235 5.28 -3.19 -1.95
C PHE A 235 4.89 -3.00 -3.42
N ARG A 236 3.94 -3.81 -3.90
CA ARG A 236 3.44 -3.73 -5.29
C ARG A 236 2.13 -2.97 -5.44
N ASP A 237 1.46 -2.70 -4.33
CA ASP A 237 0.19 -2.01 -4.28
C ASP A 237 0.25 -0.91 -3.20
N SER A 238 -0.84 -0.18 -3.04
CA SER A 238 -1.01 0.93 -2.12
C SER A 238 -0.61 0.60 -0.68
N ILE A 239 0.33 1.38 -0.17
CA ILE A 239 0.65 1.45 1.25
C ILE A 239 -0.19 2.56 1.84
N HIS A 240 -1.14 2.23 2.70
CA HIS A 240 -1.90 3.22 3.44
C HIS A 240 -1.32 3.34 4.84
N ALA A 241 -0.27 4.14 4.98
CA ALA A 241 0.24 4.58 6.26
C ALA A 241 -0.27 5.99 6.53
N GLU A 242 -1.18 6.15 7.49
CA GLU A 242 -1.46 7.47 8.03
C GLU A 242 -0.43 7.77 9.12
N ALA A 243 0.26 8.90 8.99
CA ALA A 243 1.06 9.49 10.04
C ALA A 243 0.18 10.21 11.09
N GLY A 244 -1.08 9.78 11.23
CA GLY A 244 -2.15 10.45 11.98
C GLY A 244 -1.89 10.54 13.48
N HIS A 245 -1.03 9.68 14.05
CA HIS A 245 -0.72 9.70 15.48
C HIS A 245 0.77 9.45 15.79
N PHE A 246 1.69 10.18 15.14
CA PHE A 246 2.99 10.49 15.77
C PHE A 246 2.88 11.57 16.88
N ARG A 247 1.65 11.96 17.24
CA ARG A 247 1.30 13.12 18.05
C ARG A 247 1.09 12.83 19.54
N TYR A 248 1.81 11.86 20.10
CA TYR A 248 1.92 11.65 21.57
C TYR A 248 3.35 11.63 22.11
N LEU A 249 4.34 12.09 21.32
CA LEU A 249 5.71 12.38 21.80
C LEU A 249 6.15 13.83 21.53
N ARG A 250 5.24 14.70 21.09
CA ARG A 250 5.50 16.15 21.18
C ARG A 250 5.33 16.55 22.65
N MET A 251 6.45 16.73 23.34
CA MET A 251 6.63 17.29 24.69
C MET A 251 6.91 16.33 25.86
N GLN A 252 7.64 15.24 25.65
CA GLN A 252 8.51 14.70 26.70
C GLN A 252 9.55 13.74 26.09
N ASN A 253 10.82 14.14 26.21
CA ASN A 253 12.03 13.34 26.00
C ASN A 253 12.54 13.21 24.56
N LEU A 254 13.65 13.91 24.33
CA LEU A 254 14.69 13.57 23.35
C LEU A 254 14.99 12.06 23.39
N PRO A 255 15.41 11.44 22.28
CA PRO A 255 15.77 10.03 22.27
C PRO A 255 16.84 9.74 23.34
N GLU A 256 16.48 8.91 24.31
CA GLU A 256 17.42 8.30 25.25
C GLU A 256 18.51 7.57 24.45
N ALA A 257 19.74 7.56 24.95
CA ALA A 257 20.84 6.80 24.37
C ALA A 257 20.41 5.33 24.19
N GLY A 258 20.14 4.92 22.94
CA GLY A 258 19.60 3.59 22.61
C GLY A 258 18.32 3.59 21.76
N SER A 259 17.63 4.73 21.62
CA SER A 259 16.46 4.82 20.72
C SER A 259 16.89 4.87 19.24
N PRO A 260 16.24 4.11 18.34
CA PRO A 260 16.62 4.09 16.93
C PRO A 260 16.44 5.46 16.29
N ARG A 261 17.37 5.81 15.38
CA ARG A 261 17.38 7.10 14.67
C ARG A 261 16.11 7.33 13.87
N TRP A 262 15.54 6.27 13.29
CA TRP A 262 14.39 6.34 12.40
C TRP A 262 13.14 5.82 13.10
N THR A 263 12.02 6.49 12.87
CA THR A 263 10.68 6.00 13.27
C THR A 263 10.26 4.85 12.36
N VAL A 264 10.53 4.98 11.06
CA VAL A 264 10.28 3.98 10.04
C VAL A 264 11.52 3.84 9.16
N ASP A 265 12.02 2.62 8.99
CA ASP A 265 13.14 2.31 8.13
C ASP A 265 12.71 1.61 6.83
N LEU A 266 12.64 2.35 5.73
CA LEU A 266 12.35 1.86 4.38
C LEU A 266 13.62 1.72 3.53
N SER A 267 14.79 1.59 4.15
CA SER A 267 16.03 1.49 3.36
C SER A 267 16.08 0.24 2.49
N ASN A 268 16.62 0.35 1.28
CA ASN A 268 16.72 -0.73 0.30
C ASN A 268 15.37 -1.36 -0.12
N SER A 269 14.25 -0.73 0.25
CA SER A 269 12.91 -1.20 -0.10
C SER A 269 12.52 -0.85 -1.53
N VAL A 270 11.48 -1.50 -2.05
CA VAL A 270 10.84 -1.15 -3.33
C VAL A 270 9.39 -0.78 -3.05
N LEU A 271 9.01 0.45 -3.37
CA LEU A 271 7.65 0.95 -3.30
C LEU A 271 7.19 1.24 -4.72
N ASP A 272 6.20 0.49 -5.21
CA ASP A 272 5.61 0.66 -6.53
C ASP A 272 4.17 1.16 -6.39
N GLY A 273 3.88 2.35 -6.91
CA GLY A 273 2.56 2.99 -6.86
C GLY A 273 2.09 3.38 -5.46
N ALA A 274 2.96 3.41 -4.45
CA ALA A 274 2.55 3.71 -3.08
C ALA A 274 2.01 5.16 -2.94
N ILE A 275 0.91 5.33 -2.21
CA ILE A 275 0.25 6.62 -2.02
C ILE A 275 0.31 7.00 -0.54
N PHE A 276 1.02 8.08 -0.23
CA PHE A 276 0.93 8.70 1.08
C PHE A 276 -0.21 9.73 1.06
N PRO A 277 -1.15 9.70 2.03
CA PRO A 277 -2.25 10.66 2.07
C PRO A 277 -1.75 12.11 2.14
N ALA A 278 -2.50 13.03 1.53
CA ALA A 278 -2.23 14.46 1.61
C ALA A 278 -2.23 14.97 3.08
N GLN A 279 -1.48 16.04 3.33
CA GLN A 279 -1.39 16.75 4.62
C GLN A 279 -0.75 15.95 5.77
N GLN A 280 -0.09 14.84 5.47
CA GLN A 280 0.58 14.00 6.45
C GLN A 280 1.98 14.52 6.80
N ASN A 281 2.39 14.39 8.07
CA ASN A 281 3.76 14.65 8.50
C ASN A 281 4.54 13.33 8.50
N LEU A 282 5.40 13.12 7.50
CA LEU A 282 6.32 12.00 7.44
C LEU A 282 7.62 12.41 8.14
N GLU A 283 7.77 11.99 9.40
CA GLU A 283 8.89 12.41 10.24
C GLU A 283 9.86 11.25 10.53
N ARG A 284 11.18 11.49 10.37
CA ARG A 284 12.26 10.53 10.69
C ARG A 284 12.16 9.21 9.93
N ILE A 285 11.84 9.27 8.64
CA ILE A 285 11.78 8.10 7.74
C ILE A 285 13.08 7.93 6.94
N ASN A 286 13.62 6.71 6.96
CA ASN A 286 14.79 6.33 6.17
C ASN A 286 14.38 5.75 4.81
N PHE A 287 14.65 6.45 3.72
CA PHE A 287 14.45 5.98 2.34
C PHE A 287 15.75 5.62 1.64
N ARG A 288 16.86 5.43 2.37
CA ARG A 288 18.16 5.22 1.74
C ARG A 288 18.17 4.00 0.81
N ASN A 289 18.69 4.17 -0.40
CA ASN A 289 18.77 3.13 -1.44
C ASN A 289 17.41 2.48 -1.81
N SER A 290 16.27 3.10 -1.49
CA SER A 290 14.96 2.57 -1.87
C SER A 290 14.64 2.85 -3.33
N PHE A 291 13.71 2.10 -3.91
CA PHE A 291 13.12 2.38 -5.22
C PHE A 291 11.71 2.90 -5.01
N LEU A 292 11.50 4.19 -5.26
CA LEU A 292 10.24 4.90 -5.15
C LEU A 292 9.66 5.07 -6.56
N LEU A 293 8.91 4.07 -7.02
CA LEU A 293 8.38 3.98 -8.38
C LEU A 293 6.92 4.43 -8.37
N GLY A 294 6.57 5.52 -9.07
CA GLY A 294 5.19 6.02 -9.13
C GLY A 294 4.62 6.49 -7.78
N VAL A 295 5.46 6.67 -6.76
CA VAL A 295 5.05 7.00 -5.39
C VAL A 295 4.55 8.44 -5.29
N SER A 296 3.43 8.69 -4.61
CA SER A 296 2.95 10.05 -4.34
C SER A 296 3.18 10.47 -2.89
N PHE A 297 3.94 11.55 -2.71
CA PHE A 297 4.06 12.31 -1.46
C PHE A 297 3.34 13.67 -1.55
N SER A 298 2.36 13.80 -2.44
CA SER A 298 1.70 15.09 -2.69
C SER A 298 1.08 15.65 -1.41
N ASP A 299 1.29 16.94 -1.17
CA ASP A 299 0.83 17.68 0.03
C ASP A 299 1.34 17.09 1.37
N CYS A 300 2.39 16.27 1.36
CA CYS A 300 3.02 15.75 2.58
C CYS A 300 4.12 16.67 3.11
N ARG A 301 4.37 16.65 4.43
CA ARG A 301 5.53 17.28 5.06
C ARG A 301 6.59 16.22 5.36
N LEU A 302 7.73 16.28 4.68
CA LEU A 302 8.88 15.38 4.85
C LEU A 302 9.85 16.03 5.86
N LEU A 303 9.91 15.47 7.07
CA LEU A 303 10.62 16.06 8.21
C LEU A 303 11.72 15.10 8.69
N ASP A 304 12.98 15.55 8.69
CA ASP A 304 14.14 14.72 9.08
C ASP A 304 14.19 13.34 8.36
N CYS A 305 13.87 13.29 7.07
CA CYS A 305 13.96 12.07 6.25
C CYS A 305 15.32 11.95 5.53
N ASP A 306 15.71 10.76 5.09
CA ASP A 306 16.93 10.56 4.30
C ASP A 306 16.67 9.72 3.04
N PHE A 307 16.80 10.36 1.87
CA PHE A 307 16.61 9.71 0.56
C PHE A 307 17.94 9.31 -0.10
N THR A 308 19.05 9.27 0.63
CA THR A 308 20.38 9.06 0.02
C THR A 308 20.44 7.73 -0.74
N GLY A 309 20.72 7.81 -2.03
CA GLY A 309 20.81 6.67 -2.93
C GLY A 309 19.45 6.13 -3.40
N ALA A 310 18.34 6.74 -2.99
CA ALA A 310 17.01 6.35 -3.46
C ALA A 310 16.83 6.63 -4.95
N VAL A 311 16.06 5.79 -5.63
CA VAL A 311 15.57 6.01 -6.99
C VAL A 311 14.19 6.63 -6.91
N LEU A 312 14.02 7.85 -7.42
CA LEU A 312 12.73 8.53 -7.53
C LEU A 312 12.33 8.52 -9.01
N HIS A 313 11.54 7.53 -9.41
CA HIS A 313 11.10 7.35 -10.79
C HIS A 313 9.57 7.50 -10.86
N GLY A 314 9.09 8.56 -11.52
CA GLY A 314 7.65 8.87 -11.54
C GLY A 314 7.09 9.26 -10.17
N THR A 315 7.93 9.69 -9.22
CA THR A 315 7.50 10.09 -7.88
C THR A 315 6.82 11.47 -7.91
N HIS A 316 5.62 11.60 -7.35
CA HIS A 316 4.89 12.85 -7.24
C HIS A 316 5.18 13.56 -5.92
N LEU A 317 5.62 14.81 -5.99
CA LEU A 317 6.03 15.63 -4.84
C LEU A 317 5.24 16.95 -4.74
N ARG A 318 4.13 17.08 -5.47
CA ARG A 318 3.39 18.35 -5.60
C ARG A 318 2.90 18.84 -4.25
N LEU A 319 3.10 20.14 -3.95
CA LEU A 319 2.71 20.78 -2.68
C LEU A 319 3.39 20.20 -1.42
N SER A 320 4.28 19.23 -1.58
CA SER A 320 4.99 18.66 -0.44
C SER A 320 6.09 19.59 0.07
N HIS A 321 6.38 19.51 1.37
CA HIS A 321 7.36 20.37 2.02
C HIS A 321 8.44 19.53 2.71
N CYS A 322 9.69 19.67 2.26
CA CYS A 322 10.84 19.15 2.98
C CYS A 322 11.36 20.17 4.01
N ASP A 323 11.80 19.72 5.19
CA ASP A 323 12.55 20.57 6.13
C ASP A 323 14.06 20.58 5.82
N ASP A 324 14.81 21.46 6.50
CA ASP A 324 16.25 21.56 6.30
C ASP A 324 16.97 20.27 6.69
N ARG A 325 16.53 19.57 7.73
CA ARG A 325 17.16 18.32 8.14
C ARG A 325 17.08 17.27 7.04
N THR A 326 15.93 17.13 6.38
CA THR A 326 15.75 16.24 5.24
C THR A 326 16.66 16.61 4.07
N ARG A 327 16.73 17.90 3.74
CA ARG A 327 17.64 18.44 2.70
C ARG A 327 19.09 18.13 3.00
N HIS A 328 19.48 18.28 4.26
CA HIS A 328 20.87 18.11 4.68
C HIS A 328 21.25 16.63 4.82
N ALA A 329 20.34 15.77 5.28
CA ALA A 329 20.58 14.34 5.44
C ALA A 329 20.73 13.65 4.07
N THR A 330 19.91 14.04 3.10
CA THR A 330 19.93 13.45 1.76
C THR A 330 21.16 13.94 0.97
N ARG A 331 22.03 13.02 0.53
CA ARG A 331 23.28 13.37 -0.17
C ARG A 331 23.16 13.33 -1.69
N PHE A 332 22.45 12.34 -2.23
CA PHE A 332 22.20 12.16 -3.66
C PHE A 332 21.00 11.24 -3.85
N ILE A 333 20.37 11.30 -5.01
CA ILE A 333 19.30 10.38 -5.45
C ILE A 333 19.62 9.88 -6.87
N TYR A 334 18.79 8.99 -7.40
CA TYR A 334 18.75 8.64 -8.82
C TYR A 334 17.36 8.93 -9.38
N THR A 335 17.25 9.31 -10.65
CA THR A 335 15.95 9.53 -11.32
C THR A 335 15.50 8.37 -12.20
N ASP A 336 16.35 7.36 -12.41
CA ASP A 336 16.04 6.20 -13.25
C ASP A 336 16.76 4.92 -12.78
N TYR A 337 16.29 3.78 -13.28
CA TYR A 337 16.80 2.46 -12.97
C TYR A 337 16.82 1.52 -14.19
N ALA A 338 17.53 0.40 -14.04
CA ALA A 338 17.56 -0.71 -14.97
C ALA A 338 17.06 -1.98 -14.28
N ILE A 339 16.46 -2.88 -15.07
CA ILE A 339 16.05 -4.19 -14.60
C ILE A 339 17.08 -5.21 -15.08
N GLN A 340 17.73 -5.91 -14.16
CA GLN A 340 18.63 -7.01 -14.47
C GLN A 340 17.96 -8.33 -14.11
N ALA A 341 17.89 -9.25 -15.08
CA ALA A 341 17.48 -10.61 -14.81
C ALA A 341 18.58 -11.33 -14.00
N VAL A 342 18.18 -11.95 -12.89
CA VAL A 342 19.06 -12.77 -12.07
C VAL A 342 18.53 -14.18 -12.06
N ASN A 343 19.40 -15.14 -12.38
CA ASN A 343 19.13 -16.56 -12.26
C ASN A 343 19.89 -17.09 -11.05
N ASN A 344 19.23 -17.14 -9.90
CA ASN A 344 19.75 -17.85 -8.73
C ASN A 344 18.90 -19.11 -8.51
N ASP A 345 19.56 -20.27 -8.46
CA ASP A 345 18.98 -21.57 -8.07
C ASP A 345 17.68 -21.95 -8.82
N GLY A 346 17.61 -21.66 -10.12
CA GLY A 346 16.47 -22.02 -10.97
C GLY A 346 15.24 -21.14 -10.81
N LYS A 347 15.27 -20.09 -9.97
CA LYS A 347 14.22 -19.07 -9.87
C LYS A 347 14.61 -17.83 -10.69
N ARG A 348 13.84 -17.52 -11.73
CA ARG A 348 13.99 -16.26 -12.50
C ARG A 348 13.57 -15.10 -11.61
N GLY A 349 14.54 -14.28 -11.21
CA GLY A 349 14.31 -13.05 -10.47
C GLY A 349 14.63 -11.83 -11.31
N GLN A 350 14.05 -10.69 -10.95
CA GLN A 350 14.44 -9.37 -11.44
C GLN A 350 15.00 -8.56 -10.28
N VAL A 351 16.15 -7.94 -10.50
CA VAL A 351 16.78 -7.01 -9.57
C VAL A 351 16.78 -5.63 -10.20
N LEU A 352 16.29 -4.65 -9.45
CA LEU A 352 16.33 -3.25 -9.83
C LEU A 352 17.70 -2.69 -9.48
N ILE A 353 18.33 -2.00 -10.42
CA ILE A 353 19.65 -1.40 -10.26
C ILE A 353 19.55 0.08 -10.61
N PRO A 354 19.97 1.02 -9.75
CA PRO A 354 19.94 2.44 -10.08
C PRO A 354 20.83 2.70 -11.29
N ARG A 355 20.38 3.54 -12.24
CA ARG A 355 21.25 3.94 -13.35
C ARG A 355 22.26 4.96 -12.85
N ALA A 356 23.54 4.59 -12.86
CA ALA A 356 24.60 5.47 -12.38
C ALA A 356 24.59 6.85 -13.08
N ALA A 357 24.25 6.89 -14.38
CA ALA A 357 24.16 8.12 -15.17
C ALA A 357 23.06 9.09 -14.72
N THR A 358 22.05 8.62 -13.98
CA THR A 358 20.92 9.44 -13.50
C THR A 358 21.10 9.86 -12.05
N ARG A 359 22.32 9.76 -11.51
CA ARG A 359 22.65 10.20 -10.16
C ARG A 359 22.60 11.72 -10.06
N VAL A 360 21.80 12.22 -9.12
CA VAL A 360 21.66 13.64 -8.85
C VAL A 360 22.18 13.93 -7.43
N PRO A 361 23.26 14.71 -7.27
CA PRO A 361 23.72 15.13 -5.96
C PRO A 361 22.75 16.16 -5.36
N VAL A 362 22.52 16.08 -4.04
CA VAL A 362 21.57 16.96 -3.32
C VAL A 362 22.28 18.14 -2.65
N ARG A 363 23.60 18.06 -2.50
CA ARG A 363 24.49 19.22 -2.35
C ARG A 363 25.45 19.17 -3.54
N GLY A 364 25.60 20.26 -4.30
CA GLY A 364 26.32 20.30 -5.59
C GLY A 364 27.71 19.63 -5.59
N GLU A 365 28.40 19.39 -6.70
CA GLU A 365 28.28 19.90 -8.08
C GLU A 365 27.50 18.95 -8.99
N PHE A 366 26.29 19.38 -9.36
CA PHE A 366 25.73 19.07 -10.67
C PHE A 366 26.17 20.25 -11.55
N GLY A 367 26.86 19.95 -12.65
CA GLY A 367 27.31 20.92 -13.65
C GLY A 367 28.41 21.87 -13.19
N LYS A 368 29.60 21.64 -13.76
CA LYS A 368 30.22 22.77 -14.45
C LYS A 368 29.13 23.44 -15.32
N GLU A 369 28.83 24.69 -14.98
CA GLU A 369 27.95 25.67 -15.64
C GLU A 369 26.43 25.38 -15.74
N ALA A 370 25.94 24.13 -15.86
CA ALA A 370 24.53 23.88 -16.16
C ALA A 370 23.55 23.79 -14.97
N TYR A 371 24.00 23.67 -13.72
CA TYR A 371 23.08 23.45 -12.58
C TYR A 371 23.44 24.27 -11.34
N TYR A 372 23.80 25.53 -11.58
CA TYR A 372 24.09 26.54 -10.55
C TYR A 372 22.93 26.81 -9.56
N HIS A 373 21.76 26.21 -9.79
CA HIS A 373 20.54 26.44 -9.04
C HIS A 373 19.87 25.17 -8.48
N PHE A 374 20.36 23.94 -8.69
CA PHE A 374 19.64 22.75 -8.21
C PHE A 374 19.86 22.50 -6.71
N ASP A 375 18.95 23.01 -5.88
CA ASP A 375 18.73 22.62 -4.48
C ASP A 375 17.61 21.57 -4.41
N PHE A 376 17.56 20.73 -3.36
CA PHE A 376 16.47 19.79 -3.07
C PHE A 376 15.11 20.44 -3.31
N THR A 377 14.97 21.73 -2.95
CA THR A 377 13.79 22.55 -3.24
C THR A 377 13.32 22.53 -4.69
N HIS A 378 14.16 22.29 -5.71
CA HIS A 378 13.78 22.17 -7.13
C HIS A 378 13.15 20.83 -7.48
N LEU A 379 13.50 19.76 -6.76
CA LEU A 379 12.82 18.46 -6.87
C LEU A 379 11.41 18.53 -6.24
N PHE A 380 11.22 19.41 -5.25
CA PHE A 380 9.95 19.68 -4.56
C PHE A 380 9.29 21.00 -5.01
N ALA A 381 9.87 21.73 -5.97
CA ALA A 381 9.34 23.02 -6.43
C ALA A 381 8.15 22.73 -7.34
N GLY A 382 7.03 23.38 -7.02
CA GLY A 382 5.79 23.18 -7.74
C GLY A 382 5.97 23.32 -9.25
N LYS A 383 5.38 22.36 -9.98
CA LYS A 383 5.10 22.47 -11.41
C LYS A 383 4.60 23.88 -11.74
N TYR A 384 5.05 24.44 -12.86
CA TYR A 384 4.55 25.71 -13.38
C TYR A 384 3.04 25.59 -13.54
N GLN A 385 2.30 26.53 -12.95
CA GLN A 385 0.86 26.45 -12.84
C GLN A 385 0.20 27.60 -13.59
N TRP A 386 -0.75 27.27 -14.45
CA TRP A 386 -1.69 28.21 -15.03
C TRP A 386 -3.09 27.90 -14.50
N SER A 387 -3.74 28.91 -13.91
CA SER A 387 -5.03 28.75 -13.24
C SER A 387 -6.11 29.56 -13.94
N LEU A 388 -7.30 28.99 -14.08
CA LEU A 388 -8.48 29.61 -14.68
C LEU A 388 -9.67 29.41 -13.74
N SER A 389 -10.43 30.46 -13.41
CA SER A 389 -11.66 30.32 -12.61
C SER A 389 -12.87 30.81 -13.41
N LEU A 390 -13.91 29.98 -13.49
CA LEU A 390 -15.07 30.16 -14.37
C LEU A 390 -16.37 29.97 -13.60
N GLU A 391 -17.22 31.00 -13.54
CA GLU A 391 -18.63 30.80 -13.13
C GLU A 391 -19.30 29.82 -14.11
N THR A 392 -19.57 28.61 -13.63
CA THR A 392 -20.02 27.50 -14.47
C THR A 392 -21.37 27.01 -13.96
N PRO A 393 -22.47 27.17 -14.73
CA PRO A 393 -23.77 26.60 -14.41
C PRO A 393 -23.67 25.10 -14.17
N MET A 394 -24.36 24.58 -13.15
CA MET A 394 -24.30 23.15 -12.79
C MET A 394 -24.57 22.22 -13.97
N ALA A 395 -25.47 22.60 -14.87
CA ALA A 395 -25.86 21.81 -16.04
C ALA A 395 -24.72 21.53 -17.02
N ILE A 396 -23.64 22.33 -17.04
CA ILE A 396 -22.52 22.17 -18.00
C ILE A 396 -21.18 21.86 -17.32
N ARG A 397 -21.15 21.68 -15.99
CA ARG A 397 -19.90 21.45 -15.23
C ARG A 397 -19.20 20.17 -15.65
N LEU A 398 -19.92 19.05 -15.71
CA LEU A 398 -19.35 17.75 -16.09
C LEU A 398 -18.85 17.79 -17.53
N THR A 399 -19.64 18.35 -18.44
CA THR A 399 -19.28 18.50 -19.85
C THR A 399 -18.04 19.38 -20.05
N LEU A 400 -17.90 20.46 -19.25
CA LEU A 400 -16.73 21.34 -19.27
C LEU A 400 -15.48 20.60 -18.76
N ILE A 401 -15.61 19.81 -17.70
CA ILE A 401 -14.53 18.99 -17.15
C ILE A 401 -14.06 17.96 -18.20
N ASP A 402 -14.98 17.25 -18.83
CA ASP A 402 -14.66 16.27 -19.87
C ASP A 402 -13.97 16.92 -21.08
N TYR A 403 -14.43 18.11 -21.48
CA TYR A 403 -13.82 18.88 -22.57
C TYR A 403 -12.39 19.33 -22.26
N LEU A 404 -12.09 19.68 -21.01
CA LEU A 404 -10.74 20.07 -20.57
C LEU A 404 -9.81 18.87 -20.37
N ASN A 405 -10.33 17.73 -19.92
CA ASN A 405 -9.54 16.49 -19.88
C ASN A 405 -9.13 16.03 -21.29
N LEU A 406 -9.99 16.25 -22.29
CA LEU A 406 -9.68 15.99 -23.70
C LEU A 406 -8.54 16.88 -24.22
N PHE A 407 -8.51 18.14 -23.77
CA PHE A 407 -7.42 19.07 -24.06
C PHE A 407 -6.09 18.59 -23.45
N VAL A 408 -6.10 18.14 -22.19
CA VAL A 408 -4.92 17.57 -21.53
C VAL A 408 -4.38 16.35 -22.28
N GLU A 409 -5.27 15.43 -22.68
CA GLU A 409 -4.92 14.26 -23.49
C GLU A 409 -4.29 14.68 -24.83
N THR A 410 -4.81 15.75 -25.45
CA THR A 410 -4.26 16.33 -26.69
C THR A 410 -2.86 16.89 -26.48
N MET A 411 -2.62 17.60 -25.37
CA MET A 411 -1.28 18.11 -25.03
C MET A 411 -0.26 16.99 -24.88
N GLN A 412 -0.65 15.91 -24.20
CA GLN A 412 0.22 14.76 -23.99
C GLN A 412 0.52 14.01 -25.30
N VAL A 413 -0.49 13.77 -26.14
CA VAL A 413 -0.33 12.99 -27.38
C VAL A 413 0.36 13.81 -28.47
N CYS A 414 -0.10 15.04 -28.71
CA CYS A 414 0.36 15.82 -29.86
C CYS A 414 1.70 16.52 -29.61
N PHE A 415 1.95 16.94 -28.37
CA PHE A 415 3.13 17.73 -28.01
C PHE A 415 4.07 17.01 -27.03
N GLY A 416 3.69 15.85 -26.49
CA GLY A 416 4.50 15.13 -25.49
C GLY A 416 4.55 15.83 -24.13
N ILE A 417 3.71 16.85 -23.91
CA ILE A 417 3.72 17.67 -22.70
C ILE A 417 2.82 17.01 -21.65
N GLN A 418 3.38 16.64 -20.50
CA GLN A 418 2.58 16.16 -19.37
C GLN A 418 1.94 17.33 -18.63
N VAL A 419 0.61 17.36 -18.63
CA VAL A 419 -0.19 18.37 -17.96
C VAL A 419 -1.05 17.70 -16.90
N ASP A 420 -0.89 18.09 -15.63
CA ASP A 420 -1.89 17.71 -14.62
C ASP A 420 -2.95 18.81 -14.55
N LEU A 421 -4.22 18.42 -14.66
CA LEU A 421 -5.36 19.30 -14.44
C LEU A 421 -5.99 19.01 -13.07
N GLN A 422 -6.02 20.02 -12.19
CA GLN A 422 -6.75 19.96 -10.92
C GLN A 422 -7.97 20.87 -10.99
N ILE A 423 -9.10 20.40 -10.44
CA ILE A 423 -10.39 21.09 -10.52
C ILE A 423 -10.90 21.34 -9.10
N TYR A 424 -11.20 22.60 -8.79
CA TYR A 424 -11.73 23.01 -7.50
C TYR A 424 -13.13 23.61 -7.67
N HIS A 425 -14.03 23.23 -6.77
CA HIS A 425 -15.38 23.79 -6.71
C HIS A 425 -15.39 25.01 -5.79
N GLU A 426 -15.48 26.21 -6.37
CA GLU A 426 -15.50 27.49 -5.65
C GLU A 426 -16.91 28.09 -5.74
N GLY A 427 -17.88 27.44 -5.08
CA GLY A 427 -19.28 27.87 -5.09
C GLY A 427 -19.91 27.79 -6.48
N ARG A 428 -20.21 28.96 -7.09
CA ARG A 428 -20.73 29.06 -8.47
C ARG A 428 -19.63 28.91 -9.53
N ALA A 429 -18.37 29.04 -9.14
CA ALA A 429 -17.22 28.88 -10.03
C ALA A 429 -16.57 27.50 -9.96
N LEU A 430 -15.95 27.11 -11.07
CA LEU A 430 -14.97 26.05 -11.14
C LEU A 430 -13.60 26.67 -11.40
N ARG A 431 -12.62 26.32 -10.57
CA ARG A 431 -11.22 26.67 -10.78
C ARG A 431 -10.47 25.48 -11.37
N PHE A 432 -9.68 25.74 -12.40
CA PHE A 432 -8.90 24.79 -13.18
C PHE A 432 -7.44 25.16 -13.09
N ASP A 433 -6.63 24.30 -12.51
CA ASP A 433 -5.20 24.50 -12.35
C ASP A 433 -4.45 23.51 -13.26
N PHE A 434 -3.94 24.00 -14.38
CA PHE A 434 -3.06 23.26 -15.29
C PHE A 434 -1.63 23.37 -14.81
N THR A 435 -0.96 22.24 -14.58
CA THR A 435 0.41 22.23 -14.10
C THR A 435 1.35 21.43 -15.00
N THR A 436 2.49 22.03 -15.35
CA THR A 436 3.51 21.43 -16.21
C THR A 436 4.92 21.62 -15.61
N ASP A 437 5.90 20.91 -16.13
CA ASP A 437 7.29 20.90 -15.67
C ASP A 437 8.15 22.07 -16.19
N SER A 438 7.65 22.89 -17.12
CA SER A 438 8.39 24.00 -17.74
C SER A 438 7.52 25.23 -18.02
N ASP A 439 8.14 26.42 -17.98
CA ASP A 439 7.50 27.68 -18.38
C ASP A 439 7.17 27.69 -19.89
N ASP A 440 8.03 27.09 -20.72
CA ASP A 440 7.81 26.94 -22.16
C ASP A 440 6.60 26.04 -22.44
N HIS A 441 6.36 25.05 -21.58
CA HIS A 441 5.18 24.19 -21.66
C HIS A 441 3.92 24.94 -21.28
N ILE A 442 3.97 25.87 -20.31
CA ILE A 442 2.84 26.76 -20.02
C ILE A 442 2.57 27.72 -21.18
N ALA A 443 3.61 28.29 -21.81
CA ALA A 443 3.44 29.13 -22.99
C ALA A 443 2.77 28.35 -24.14
N THR A 444 3.26 27.14 -24.43
CA THR A 444 2.70 26.24 -25.45
C THR A 444 1.26 25.84 -25.12
N LEU A 445 0.99 25.51 -23.85
CA LEU A 445 -0.35 25.16 -23.38
C LEU A 445 -1.32 26.33 -23.56
N ARG A 446 -0.93 27.56 -23.25
CA ARG A 446 -1.79 28.75 -23.41
C ARG A 446 -2.09 29.05 -24.88
N THR A 447 -1.09 28.97 -25.76
CA THR A 447 -1.28 29.17 -27.20
C THR A 447 -2.19 28.08 -27.78
N THR A 448 -1.94 26.82 -27.45
CA THR A 448 -2.75 25.69 -27.92
C THR A 448 -4.16 25.75 -27.36
N PHE A 449 -4.35 26.23 -26.11
CA PHE A 449 -5.68 26.41 -25.52
C PHE A 449 -6.48 27.51 -26.23
N ALA A 450 -5.82 28.59 -26.67
CA ALA A 450 -6.44 29.63 -27.49
C ALA A 450 -7.00 29.02 -28.79
N GLU A 451 -6.16 28.30 -29.52
CA GLU A 451 -6.54 27.65 -30.78
C GLU A 451 -7.63 26.60 -30.57
N TYR A 452 -7.51 25.80 -29.50
CA TYR A 452 -8.46 24.77 -29.12
C TYR A 452 -9.86 25.34 -28.83
N THR A 453 -9.92 26.53 -28.23
CA THR A 453 -11.18 27.20 -27.93
C THR A 453 -11.74 27.97 -29.13
N GLU A 454 -10.92 28.66 -29.93
CA GLU A 454 -11.36 29.51 -31.05
C GLU A 454 -11.72 28.74 -32.33
N ALA A 455 -10.85 27.85 -32.81
CA ALA A 455 -10.90 27.34 -34.18
C ALA A 455 -12.05 26.34 -34.46
N GLY A 456 -12.67 25.76 -33.42
CA GLY A 456 -13.61 24.66 -33.63
C GLY A 456 -12.87 23.41 -34.07
N PHE A 457 -12.40 22.68 -33.07
CA PHE A 457 -11.56 21.51 -33.22
C PHE A 457 -12.19 20.42 -34.11
N GLU A 458 -11.77 20.37 -35.38
CA GLU A 458 -11.98 19.27 -36.32
C GLU A 458 -10.80 18.30 -36.19
N PRO A 459 -10.99 17.04 -35.74
CA PRO A 459 -9.87 16.13 -35.49
C PRO A 459 -8.98 15.81 -36.69
N ARG A 460 -9.39 16.22 -37.90
CA ARG A 460 -8.59 16.13 -39.12
C ARG A 460 -7.47 17.17 -39.21
N GLU A 461 -7.58 18.29 -38.50
CA GLU A 461 -6.62 19.41 -38.55
C GLU A 461 -5.55 19.35 -37.43
N ILE A 462 -5.57 18.31 -36.59
CA ILE A 462 -4.59 18.12 -35.51
C ILE A 462 -3.19 17.90 -36.08
N LEU A 463 -2.29 18.85 -35.79
CA LEU A 463 -0.87 18.78 -36.09
C LEU A 463 -0.13 18.04 -34.97
N PHE A 464 0.43 16.87 -35.28
CA PHE A 464 1.25 16.10 -34.35
C PHE A 464 2.69 16.58 -34.42
N HIS A 465 3.16 17.19 -33.33
CA HIS A 465 4.53 17.68 -33.19
C HIS A 465 5.45 16.62 -32.55
N ASN A 466 4.87 15.50 -32.12
CA ASN A 466 5.58 14.35 -31.59
C ASN A 466 5.98 13.37 -32.71
N ASP A 467 7.24 13.41 -33.10
CA ASP A 467 7.80 12.57 -34.17
C ASP A 467 7.86 11.07 -33.83
N ARG A 468 7.62 10.69 -32.56
CA ARG A 468 7.66 9.29 -32.10
C ARG A 468 6.37 8.51 -32.36
N LEU A 469 5.30 9.16 -32.81
CA LEU A 469 4.01 8.51 -33.06
C LEU A 469 3.90 7.98 -34.49
N THR A 470 3.51 6.71 -34.63
CA THR A 470 3.24 6.11 -35.95
C THR A 470 1.97 6.68 -36.57
N GLU A 471 1.82 6.56 -37.89
CA GLU A 471 0.63 7.03 -38.61
C GLU A 471 -0.66 6.31 -38.14
N MET A 472 -0.53 5.04 -37.73
CA MET A 472 -1.61 4.27 -37.13
C MET A 472 -2.04 4.84 -35.76
N ASP A 473 -1.09 5.22 -34.90
CA ASP A 473 -1.36 5.84 -33.59
C ASP A 473 -2.07 7.19 -33.74
N ARG A 474 -1.62 8.00 -34.69
CA ARG A 474 -2.22 9.30 -35.03
C ARG A 474 -3.68 9.12 -35.49
N ASN A 475 -3.94 8.15 -36.36
CA ASN A 475 -5.29 7.87 -36.86
C ASN A 475 -6.21 7.27 -35.78
N LEU A 476 -5.69 6.40 -34.90
CA LEU A 476 -6.45 5.83 -33.79
C LEU A 476 -6.83 6.91 -32.76
N PHE A 477 -5.94 7.85 -32.48
CA PHE A 477 -6.23 9.00 -31.62
C PHE A 477 -7.30 9.90 -32.23
N ARG A 478 -7.15 10.30 -33.51
CA ARG A 478 -8.17 11.09 -34.23
C ARG A 478 -9.55 10.44 -34.19
N ASN A 479 -9.65 9.12 -34.38
CA ASN A 479 -10.91 8.39 -34.35
C ASN A 479 -11.54 8.34 -32.95
N ARG A 480 -10.75 8.08 -31.90
CA ARG A 480 -11.24 8.11 -30.51
C ARG A 480 -11.74 9.49 -30.10
N LEU A 481 -11.00 10.52 -30.50
CA LEU A 481 -11.29 11.91 -30.23
C LEU A 481 -12.56 12.37 -30.95
N ASN A 482 -12.73 12.00 -32.22
CA ASN A 482 -13.96 12.22 -32.99
C ASN A 482 -15.19 11.59 -32.31
N ASN A 483 -15.08 10.34 -31.88
CA ASN A 483 -16.19 9.64 -31.23
C ASN A 483 -16.59 10.31 -29.91
N ARG A 484 -15.61 10.71 -29.08
CA ARG A 484 -15.87 11.43 -27.82
C ARG A 484 -16.50 12.80 -28.07
N LEU A 485 -16.00 13.57 -29.04
CA LEU A 485 -16.59 14.86 -29.41
C LEU A 485 -18.01 14.71 -29.96
N SER A 486 -18.30 13.66 -30.74
CA SER A 486 -19.66 13.43 -31.27
C SER A 486 -20.70 13.17 -30.18
N HIS A 487 -20.32 12.52 -29.08
CA HIS A 487 -21.19 12.28 -27.93
C HIS A 487 -21.43 13.54 -27.08
N LEU A 488 -20.49 14.50 -27.10
CA LEU A 488 -20.57 15.74 -26.32
C LEU A 488 -21.17 16.93 -27.10
N ARG A 489 -21.46 16.79 -28.41
CA ARG A 489 -21.69 17.90 -29.36
C ARG A 489 -22.71 18.99 -28.94
N HIS A 490 -23.83 18.66 -28.30
CA HIS A 490 -24.85 19.67 -27.94
C HIS A 490 -24.47 20.48 -26.68
N GLU A 491 -23.88 19.83 -25.67
CA GLU A 491 -23.49 20.49 -24.41
C GLU A 491 -22.06 21.06 -24.47
N ALA A 492 -21.16 20.44 -25.24
CA ALA A 492 -19.81 20.95 -25.47
C ALA A 492 -19.81 22.26 -26.23
N LEU A 493 -20.82 22.54 -27.06
CA LEU A 493 -20.96 23.84 -27.72
C LEU A 493 -21.22 24.97 -26.71
N ALA A 494 -21.97 24.69 -25.63
CA ALA A 494 -22.20 25.64 -24.54
C ALA A 494 -20.95 25.83 -23.67
N ALA A 495 -20.27 24.75 -23.30
CA ALA A 495 -19.00 24.79 -22.58
C ALA A 495 -17.90 25.52 -23.38
N LYS A 496 -17.82 25.27 -24.70
CA LYS A 496 -16.92 25.95 -25.64
C LYS A 496 -17.21 27.44 -25.72
N LYS A 497 -18.48 27.85 -25.89
CA LYS A 497 -18.86 29.27 -25.95
C LYS A 497 -18.49 30.01 -24.66
N LEU A 498 -18.67 29.37 -23.50
CA LEU A 498 -18.27 29.93 -22.20
C LEU A 498 -16.75 30.10 -22.10
N LEU A 499 -15.97 29.11 -22.53
CA LEU A 499 -14.50 29.20 -22.56
C LEU A 499 -14.02 30.29 -23.54
N GLN A 500 -14.62 30.39 -24.72
CA GLN A 500 -14.31 31.41 -25.73
C GLN A 500 -14.60 32.84 -25.26
N SER A 501 -15.64 33.06 -24.45
CA SER A 501 -15.94 34.39 -23.92
C SER A 501 -14.92 34.80 -22.86
N VAL A 502 -14.57 33.89 -21.94
CA VAL A 502 -13.60 34.17 -20.88
C VAL A 502 -12.18 34.32 -21.42
N PHE A 503 -11.80 33.49 -22.40
CA PHE A 503 -10.46 33.56 -22.95
C PHE A 503 -10.19 34.88 -23.69
N ARG A 504 -11.20 35.43 -24.39
CA ARG A 504 -11.13 36.77 -25.00
C ARG A 504 -10.96 37.88 -23.97
N GLU A 505 -11.68 37.83 -22.85
CA GLU A 505 -11.50 38.81 -21.76
C GLU A 505 -10.13 38.72 -21.07
N LEU A 506 -9.54 37.52 -20.99
CA LEU A 506 -8.22 37.30 -20.39
C LEU A 506 -7.06 37.72 -21.30
N GLN A 507 -7.23 37.72 -22.63
CA GLN A 507 -6.21 38.24 -23.55
C GLN A 507 -6.07 39.77 -23.46
N ASP A 508 -7.14 40.50 -23.11
CA ASP A 508 -7.13 41.96 -22.95
C ASP A 508 -6.51 42.42 -21.61
N GLN A 509 -6.29 41.52 -20.65
CA GLN A 509 -5.68 41.81 -19.35
C GLN A 509 -4.50 40.87 -19.08
N GLY A 510 -3.36 41.16 -19.72
CA GLY A 510 -2.15 40.36 -19.57
C GLY A 510 -1.67 40.24 -18.13
N ASN A 511 -1.78 39.05 -17.54
CA ASN A 511 -1.06 38.69 -16.32
C ASN A 511 -0.53 37.26 -16.38
N VAL A 512 0.80 37.15 -16.33
CA VAL A 512 1.57 35.91 -16.07
C VAL A 512 2.16 36.06 -14.68
N HIS A 513 1.93 35.10 -13.79
CA HIS A 513 2.56 35.09 -12.47
C HIS A 513 3.41 33.85 -12.28
N LYS A 514 4.71 34.07 -12.02
CA LYS A 514 5.61 33.06 -11.47
C LYS A 514 5.22 32.88 -10.01
N SER A 515 4.83 31.66 -9.62
CA SER A 515 4.47 31.30 -8.25
C SER A 515 5.57 31.74 -7.27
N LYS A 516 5.33 32.82 -6.52
CA LYS A 516 5.99 33.07 -5.24
C LYS A 516 5.04 32.61 -4.14
N ARG A 517 5.60 31.93 -3.14
CA ARG A 517 4.92 31.47 -1.92
C ARG A 517 4.01 32.58 -1.34
N PHE A 518 2.73 32.23 -1.12
CA PHE A 518 1.66 32.98 -0.42
C PHE A 518 0.94 34.14 -1.16
N PRO A 519 -0.34 34.42 -0.82
CA PRO A 519 -1.37 34.83 -1.76
C PRO A 519 -1.36 36.34 -2.02
N GLN A 520 -1.53 36.74 -3.27
CA GLN A 520 -2.04 38.07 -3.61
C GLN A 520 -3.13 37.94 -4.67
N ALA A 521 -4.29 38.53 -4.31
CA ALA A 521 -5.45 38.90 -5.10
C ALA A 521 -5.78 38.07 -6.37
N TYR A 522 -6.77 37.19 -6.25
CA TYR A 522 -7.44 36.58 -7.41
C TYR A 522 -8.47 37.56 -7.98
N GLN A 523 -8.51 37.76 -9.29
CA GLN A 523 -9.60 38.47 -9.96
C GLN A 523 -10.70 37.49 -10.36
N THR A 524 -11.89 37.70 -9.82
CA THR A 524 -13.12 37.02 -10.24
C THR A 524 -13.72 37.77 -11.43
N VAL A 525 -13.83 37.12 -12.59
CA VAL A 525 -14.53 37.67 -13.75
C VAL A 525 -16.03 37.34 -13.61
N LYS A 526 -16.86 38.36 -13.37
CA LYS A 526 -18.33 38.22 -13.26
C LYS A 526 -18.95 38.37 -14.65
N LEU A 527 -19.62 37.33 -15.13
CA LEU A 527 -20.35 37.37 -16.40
C LEU A 527 -21.83 37.04 -16.21
N PHE A 528 -22.54 37.78 -15.35
CA PHE A 528 -24.01 37.84 -15.39
C PHE A 528 -24.49 39.22 -14.92
N SER A 529 -24.83 40.11 -15.88
CA SER A 529 -25.76 41.21 -15.60
C SER A 529 -27.18 40.63 -15.62
N GLU A 530 -27.90 40.83 -14.53
CA GLU A 530 -29.27 40.35 -14.33
C GLU A 530 -30.22 40.73 -15.47
N SER A 531 -31.08 39.80 -15.85
CA SER A 531 -32.38 40.10 -16.45
C SER A 531 -33.38 39.06 -15.92
N PRO A 532 -34.35 39.43 -15.09
CA PRO A 532 -35.33 38.49 -14.58
C PRO A 532 -36.45 38.27 -15.60
N GLY A 533 -36.83 37.02 -15.81
CA GLY A 533 -38.13 36.69 -16.39
C GLY A 533 -38.09 35.67 -17.52
N LYS A 534 -38.30 34.41 -17.16
CA LYS A 534 -39.39 33.57 -17.72
C LYS A 534 -39.43 32.24 -16.96
N VAL A 535 -40.48 32.12 -16.15
CA VAL A 535 -40.95 30.88 -15.54
C VAL A 535 -41.37 29.92 -16.65
N PHE A 536 -40.76 28.74 -16.73
CA PHE A 536 -41.29 27.62 -17.50
C PHE A 536 -42.24 26.84 -16.58
N ASN A 537 -43.55 26.97 -16.81
CA ASN A 537 -44.56 26.10 -16.22
C ASN A 537 -44.47 24.70 -16.85
N ALA A 538 -44.43 23.67 -16.00
CA ALA A 538 -44.62 22.28 -16.38
C ALA A 538 -46.12 22.00 -16.66
N PRO A 539 -46.46 21.05 -17.55
CA PRO A 539 -47.84 20.67 -17.79
C PRO A 539 -48.30 19.70 -16.70
N SER A 540 -49.23 20.14 -15.83
CA SER A 540 -49.95 19.25 -14.93
C SER A 540 -51.24 18.78 -15.59
N HIS A 541 -51.40 17.46 -15.61
CA HIS A 541 -52.63 16.75 -15.97
C HIS A 541 -53.86 17.29 -15.25
N ASP A 542 -54.92 17.50 -16.02
CA ASP A 542 -56.29 17.70 -15.56
C ASP A 542 -56.91 16.38 -15.08
N PRO A 543 -57.77 16.41 -14.06
CA PRO A 543 -58.90 15.51 -14.00
C PRO A 543 -60.20 16.30 -13.80
N ALA A 544 -60.94 16.51 -14.89
CA ALA A 544 -62.41 16.41 -15.00
C ALA A 544 -62.84 16.60 -16.45
#